data_AF-A0A7X9B5Z5-F1
#
_entry.id   AF-A0A7X9B5Z5-F1
#
_cell.length_a   1.000
_cell.length_b   1.000
_cell.length_c   1.000
_cell.angle_alpha   90.00
_cell.angle_beta   90.00
_cell.angle_gamma   90.00
#
_symmetry.space_group_name_H-M   'P 1'
#
loop_
_entity.id
_entity.type
_entity.pdbx_description
1 polymer ?
#
loop_
_entity_poly.entity_id
_entity_poly.type
_entity_poly.pdbx_seq_one_letter_code
_entity_poly.pdbx_strand_id
1 'polypeptide(L)'
;MMTKRVVLLWLVLLGGLSLSAATLSRSEQERLCFEAEQLFSQAQESYAQDREKARELWRKAAARYERVVREGDVENGWLYYNLGNTYFRLEDLGRAIANYRRAQRYIPHDEKLLQNLAYVRTRCRDAVPEPESTRVLKTLFFWHYDIAQTIRERLFLFFLGGFWLVAFVGLWYQRPYLRWALCGLGLLAMVFGVSIALSEYNAWRQRPGVIVSS
;
A
#
# COMPACT_ATOMS: atom_id res chain seq x y z
N MET A 1 8.58 15.88 -60.13
CA MET A 1 9.13 15.38 -58.84
C MET A 1 9.00 16.42 -57.71
N MET A 2 7.83 17.03 -57.49
CA MET A 2 7.64 18.11 -56.49
C MET A 2 6.35 17.98 -55.64
N THR A 3 5.74 16.80 -55.55
CA THR A 3 4.45 16.64 -54.85
C THR A 3 4.51 15.77 -53.60
N LYS A 4 5.60 15.01 -53.37
CA LYS A 4 5.71 14.11 -52.20
C LYS A 4 6.37 14.74 -50.96
N ARG A 5 7.04 15.89 -51.09
CA ARG A 5 7.73 16.55 -49.96
C ARG A 5 6.82 17.45 -49.12
N VAL A 6 5.70 17.93 -49.66
CA VAL A 6 4.78 18.83 -48.95
C VAL A 6 3.84 18.06 -48.01
N VAL A 7 3.52 16.80 -48.31
CA VAL A 7 2.61 15.99 -47.48
C VAL A 7 3.25 15.54 -46.17
N LEU A 8 4.57 15.32 -46.14
CA LEU A 8 5.27 14.96 -44.89
C LEU A 8 5.37 16.13 -43.89
N LEU A 9 5.34 17.38 -44.38
CA LEU A 9 5.41 18.57 -43.52
C LEU A 9 4.10 18.82 -42.76
N TRP A 10 2.95 18.34 -43.26
CA TRP A 10 1.66 18.46 -42.56
C TRP A 10 1.47 17.42 -41.45
N LEU A 11 2.14 16.27 -41.51
CA LEU A 11 2.05 15.23 -40.46
C LEU A 11 2.93 15.53 -39.23
N VAL A 12 3.97 16.34 -39.38
CA VAL A 12 4.82 16.77 -38.26
C VAL A 12 4.19 17.94 -37.48
N LEU A 13 3.32 18.74 -38.12
CA LEU A 13 2.63 19.87 -37.48
C LEU A 13 1.38 19.49 -36.69
N LEU A 14 0.85 18.27 -36.84
CA LEU A 14 -0.31 17.77 -36.08
C LEU A 14 0.06 16.93 -34.85
N GLY A 15 1.34 16.61 -34.64
CA GLY A 15 1.81 15.74 -33.56
C GLY A 15 2.26 16.44 -32.27
N GLY A 16 2.12 17.77 -32.16
CA GLY A 16 2.81 18.57 -31.15
C GLY A 16 1.95 19.29 -30.10
N LEU A 17 0.63 19.08 -30.07
CA LEU A 17 -0.24 19.60 -29.00
C LEU A 17 -0.55 18.49 -28.00
N SER A 18 0.48 18.01 -27.30
CA SER A 18 0.22 17.54 -25.95
C SER A 18 -0.16 18.78 -25.15
N LEU A 19 -1.47 19.00 -24.94
CA LEU A 19 -1.91 19.85 -23.83
C LEU A 19 -1.28 19.23 -22.58
N SER A 20 -0.16 19.77 -22.14
CA SER A 20 0.31 19.57 -20.78
C SER A 20 -0.76 20.23 -19.93
N ALA A 21 -1.73 19.44 -19.45
CA ALA A 21 -2.67 19.91 -18.45
C ALA A 21 -1.80 20.47 -17.32
N ALA A 22 -1.94 21.77 -17.05
CA ALA A 22 -1.14 22.45 -16.05
C ALA A 22 -1.33 21.70 -14.72
N THR A 23 -0.27 21.02 -14.28
CA THR A 23 -0.24 20.34 -12.98
C THR A 23 -0.38 21.39 -11.89
N LEU A 24 -1.22 21.15 -10.88
CA LEU A 24 -1.39 22.06 -9.75
C LEU A 24 -0.04 22.41 -9.14
N SER A 25 0.16 23.69 -8.84
CA SER A 25 1.37 24.11 -8.13
C SER A 25 1.38 23.52 -6.71
N ARG A 26 2.57 23.28 -6.15
CA ARG A 26 2.71 22.70 -4.81
C ARG A 26 1.95 23.48 -3.73
N SER A 27 1.96 24.81 -3.80
CA SER A 27 1.23 25.68 -2.86
C SER A 27 -0.29 25.51 -2.98
N GLU A 28 -0.83 25.32 -4.18
CA GLU A 28 -2.25 25.04 -4.40
C GLU A 28 -2.63 23.65 -3.88
N GLN A 29 -1.77 22.64 -4.07
CA GLN A 29 -1.99 21.31 -3.52
C GLN A 29 -2.05 21.34 -1.99
N GLU A 30 -1.08 22.00 -1.35
CA GLU A 30 -1.03 22.16 0.10
C GLU A 30 -2.27 22.90 0.63
N ARG A 31 -2.68 23.98 -0.06
CA ARG A 31 -3.90 24.70 0.26
C ARG A 31 -5.15 23.83 0.16
N LEU A 32 -5.30 23.07 -0.93
CA LEU A 32 -6.46 22.20 -1.13
C LEU A 32 -6.53 21.08 -0.08
N CYS A 33 -5.39 20.49 0.28
CA CYS A 33 -5.31 19.50 1.36
C CYS A 33 -5.69 20.12 2.71
N PHE A 34 -5.20 21.32 3.00
CA PHE A 34 -5.56 22.03 4.22
C PHE A 34 -7.06 22.36 4.29
N GLU A 35 -7.64 22.88 3.21
CA GLU A 35 -9.09 23.13 3.11
C GLU A 35 -9.90 21.83 3.30
N ALA A 36 -9.44 20.71 2.71
CA ALA A 36 -10.10 19.42 2.86
C ALA A 36 -10.10 18.93 4.32
N GLU A 37 -8.98 19.09 5.03
CA GLU A 37 -8.85 18.70 6.43
C GLU A 37 -9.74 19.56 7.36
N GLN A 38 -9.82 20.86 7.09
CA GLN A 38 -10.74 21.75 7.81
C GLN A 38 -12.20 21.34 7.60
N LEU A 39 -12.60 21.06 6.34
CA LEU A 39 -13.94 20.60 6.02
C LEU A 39 -14.26 19.26 6.69
N PHE A 40 -13.30 18.32 6.70
CA PHE A 40 -13.44 17.04 7.38
C PHE A 40 -13.63 17.22 8.89
N SER A 41 -12.85 18.11 9.51
CA SER A 41 -12.93 18.40 10.94
C SER A 41 -14.28 19.05 11.31
N GLN A 42 -14.74 20.04 10.53
CA GLN A 42 -16.06 20.66 10.72
C GLN A 42 -17.20 19.65 10.54
N ALA A 43 -17.07 18.72 9.60
CA ALA A 43 -18.02 17.63 9.43
C ALA A 43 -18.07 16.72 10.67
N GLN A 44 -16.90 16.39 11.24
CA GLN A 44 -16.81 15.60 12.46
C GLN A 44 -17.56 16.24 13.64
N GLU A 45 -17.38 17.55 13.83
CA GLU A 45 -18.00 18.33 14.90
C GLU A 45 -19.52 18.44 14.71
N SER A 46 -19.98 18.68 13.49
CA SER A 46 -21.40 18.84 13.18
C SER A 46 -22.17 17.52 13.12
N TYR A 47 -21.50 16.38 12.96
CA TYR A 47 -22.15 15.08 12.72
C TYR A 47 -23.18 14.66 13.77
N ALA A 48 -22.93 14.97 15.04
CA ALA A 48 -23.84 14.62 16.13
C ALA A 48 -25.15 15.43 16.09
N GLN A 49 -25.09 16.66 15.57
CA GLN A 49 -26.21 17.60 15.53
C GLN A 49 -26.96 17.55 14.19
N ASP A 50 -26.22 17.46 13.09
CA ASP A 50 -26.74 17.49 11.73
C ASP A 50 -25.91 16.56 10.83
N ARG A 51 -26.47 15.38 10.57
CA ARG A 51 -25.83 14.35 9.75
C ARG A 51 -25.77 14.72 8.27
N GLU A 52 -26.77 15.43 7.75
CA GLU A 52 -26.80 15.82 6.34
C GLU A 52 -25.75 16.88 6.06
N LYS A 53 -25.65 17.91 6.93
CA LYS A 53 -24.59 18.91 6.85
C LYS A 53 -23.20 18.29 6.94
N ALA A 54 -22.99 17.36 7.87
CA ALA A 54 -21.72 16.65 7.98
C ALA A 54 -21.40 15.84 6.70
N ARG A 55 -22.39 15.14 6.13
CA ARG A 55 -22.22 14.43 4.85
C ARG A 55 -21.87 15.37 3.71
N GLU A 56 -22.50 16.54 3.62
CA GLU A 56 -22.16 17.55 2.61
C GLU A 56 -20.72 18.05 2.77
N LEU A 57 -20.29 18.33 4.00
CA LEU A 57 -18.93 18.77 4.29
C LEU A 57 -17.90 17.68 3.94
N TRP A 58 -18.18 16.41 4.21
CA TRP A 58 -17.32 15.31 3.74
C TRP A 58 -17.28 15.18 2.22
N ARG A 59 -18.39 15.41 1.50
CA ARG A 59 -18.37 15.44 0.03
C ARG A 59 -17.47 16.57 -0.49
N LYS A 60 -17.51 17.75 0.14
CA LYS A 60 -16.63 18.87 -0.19
C LYS A 60 -15.16 18.53 0.10
N ALA A 61 -14.87 17.91 1.25
CA ALA A 61 -13.52 17.46 1.58
C ALA A 61 -12.99 16.43 0.56
N ALA A 62 -13.81 15.44 0.18
CA ALA A 62 -13.47 14.47 -0.84
C ALA A 62 -13.16 15.14 -2.18
N ALA A 63 -13.97 16.10 -2.61
CA ALA A 63 -13.75 16.83 -3.86
C ALA A 63 -12.42 17.59 -3.88
N ARG A 64 -12.01 18.19 -2.75
CA ARG A 64 -10.71 18.86 -2.62
C ARG A 64 -9.56 17.89 -2.75
N TYR A 65 -9.61 16.77 -2.01
CA TYR A 65 -8.60 15.72 -2.09
C TYR A 65 -8.54 15.07 -3.49
N GLU A 66 -9.67 14.75 -4.11
CA GLU A 66 -9.75 14.19 -5.46
C GLU A 66 -9.11 15.10 -6.51
N ARG A 67 -9.28 16.43 -6.37
CA ARG A 67 -8.65 17.40 -7.26
C ARG A 67 -7.13 17.32 -7.16
N VAL A 68 -6.59 17.29 -5.94
CA VAL A 68 -5.14 17.12 -5.71
C VAL A 68 -4.63 15.80 -6.31
N VAL A 69 -5.36 14.69 -6.11
CA VAL A 69 -5.00 13.39 -6.67
C VAL A 69 -4.99 13.39 -8.20
N ARG A 70 -5.92 14.12 -8.83
CA ARG A 70 -6.08 14.14 -10.30
C ARG A 70 -5.15 15.11 -11.00
N GLU A 71 -4.91 16.26 -10.40
CA GLU A 71 -4.22 17.39 -11.05
C GLU A 71 -2.83 17.68 -10.45
N GLY A 72 -2.48 17.12 -9.29
CA GLY A 72 -1.27 17.47 -8.55
C GLY A 72 -0.04 16.56 -8.75
N ASP A 73 -0.18 15.44 -9.47
CA ASP A 73 0.88 14.43 -9.64
C ASP A 73 1.56 14.05 -8.30
N VAL A 74 0.75 13.60 -7.33
CA VAL A 74 1.19 13.44 -5.94
C VAL A 74 1.37 11.98 -5.52
N GLU A 75 2.58 11.66 -5.08
CA GLU A 75 2.95 10.42 -4.40
C GLU A 75 2.93 10.59 -2.87
N ASN A 76 1.74 10.72 -2.29
CA ASN A 76 1.59 10.94 -0.84
C ASN A 76 0.62 9.95 -0.20
N GLY A 77 1.15 9.02 0.61
CA GLY A 77 0.35 8.04 1.34
C GLY A 77 -0.72 8.64 2.25
N TRP A 78 -0.41 9.75 2.92
CA TRP A 78 -1.32 10.43 3.84
C TRP A 78 -2.50 11.07 3.13
N LEU A 79 -2.29 11.64 1.93
CA LEU A 79 -3.36 12.15 1.08
C LEU A 79 -4.37 11.04 0.76
N TYR A 80 -3.88 9.89 0.30
CA TYR A 80 -4.75 8.75 -0.01
C TYR A 80 -5.43 8.19 1.26
N TYR A 81 -4.74 8.17 2.40
CA TYR A 81 -5.33 7.75 3.67
C TYR A 81 -6.47 8.67 4.10
N ASN A 82 -6.29 9.99 4.03
CA ASN A 82 -7.31 10.97 4.39
C ASN A 82 -8.50 10.95 3.44
N LEU A 83 -8.25 10.79 2.13
CA LEU A 83 -9.33 10.58 1.16
C LEU A 83 -10.09 9.27 1.43
N GLY A 84 -9.37 8.20 1.80
CA GLY A 84 -9.97 6.93 2.23
C GLY A 84 -10.86 7.08 3.46
N ASN A 85 -10.39 7.79 4.49
CA ASN A 85 -11.19 8.13 5.68
C ASN A 85 -12.43 8.93 5.31
N THR A 86 -12.31 9.87 4.37
CA THR A 86 -13.43 10.70 3.91
C THR A 86 -14.51 9.85 3.24
N TYR A 87 -14.15 8.97 2.31
CA TYR A 87 -15.12 8.06 1.69
C TYR A 87 -15.70 7.06 2.68
N PHE A 88 -14.91 6.60 3.65
CA PHE A 88 -15.42 5.74 4.72
C PHE A 88 -16.54 6.45 5.51
N ARG A 89 -16.40 7.75 5.80
CA ARG A 89 -17.47 8.54 6.45
C ARG A 89 -18.69 8.80 5.57
N LEU A 90 -18.49 8.79 4.26
CA LEU A 90 -19.58 8.84 3.27
C LEU A 90 -20.23 7.46 3.03
N GLU A 91 -19.80 6.41 3.75
CA GLU A 91 -20.26 5.02 3.59
C GLU A 91 -19.94 4.43 2.18
N ASP A 92 -19.08 5.09 1.40
CA ASP A 92 -18.55 4.56 0.14
C ASP A 92 -17.34 3.67 0.43
N LEU A 93 -17.62 2.43 0.83
CA LEU A 93 -16.59 1.47 1.24
C LEU A 93 -15.66 1.10 0.07
N GLY A 94 -16.17 1.08 -1.17
CA GLY A 94 -15.37 0.75 -2.35
C GLY A 94 -14.27 1.77 -2.58
N ARG A 95 -14.63 3.06 -2.63
CA ARG A 95 -13.64 4.14 -2.78
C ARG A 95 -12.75 4.27 -1.55
N ALA A 96 -13.25 4.00 -0.35
CA ALA A 96 -12.43 3.96 0.85
C ALA A 96 -11.31 2.89 0.76
N ILE A 97 -11.67 1.65 0.41
CA ILE A 97 -10.70 0.54 0.25
C ILE A 97 -9.70 0.86 -0.87
N ALA A 98 -10.16 1.39 -2.01
CA ALA A 98 -9.29 1.77 -3.12
C ALA A 98 -8.22 2.78 -2.67
N ASN A 99 -8.62 3.80 -1.91
CA ASN A 99 -7.68 4.83 -1.44
C ASN A 99 -6.79 4.34 -0.30
N TYR A 100 -7.27 3.54 0.65
CA TYR A 100 -6.40 2.89 1.63
C TYR A 100 -5.37 1.97 0.99
N ARG A 101 -5.72 1.24 -0.08
CA ARG A 101 -4.76 0.43 -0.84
C ARG A 101 -3.73 1.29 -1.56
N ARG A 102 -4.11 2.45 -2.07
CA ARG A 102 -3.15 3.42 -2.63
C ARG A 102 -2.22 3.96 -1.53
N ALA A 103 -2.76 4.33 -0.37
CA ALA A 103 -1.99 4.77 0.79
C ALA A 103 -0.96 3.72 1.22
N GLN A 104 -1.36 2.44 1.26
CA GLN A 104 -0.52 1.31 1.69
C GLN A 104 0.75 1.16 0.85
N ARG A 105 0.75 1.62 -0.42
CA ARG A 105 1.95 1.58 -1.26
C ARG A 105 3.04 2.53 -0.77
N TYR A 106 2.67 3.62 -0.11
CA TYR A 106 3.59 4.66 0.36
C TYR A 106 3.87 4.57 1.87
N ILE A 107 2.91 4.07 2.66
CA ILE A 107 3.03 3.89 4.12
C ILE A 107 2.67 2.44 4.53
N PRO A 108 3.41 1.42 4.06
CA PRO A 108 3.02 0.00 4.20
C PRO A 108 2.98 -0.52 5.64
N HIS A 109 3.73 0.11 6.56
CA HIS A 109 3.85 -0.31 7.95
C HIS A 109 3.02 0.56 8.92
N ASP A 110 2.19 1.48 8.42
CA ASP A 110 1.36 2.32 9.27
C ASP A 110 0.21 1.50 9.89
N GLU A 111 0.27 1.30 11.21
CA GLU A 111 -0.67 0.46 11.94
C GLU A 111 -2.11 0.97 11.83
N LYS A 112 -2.31 2.30 11.83
CA LYS A 112 -3.65 2.91 11.73
C LYS A 112 -4.29 2.64 10.38
N LEU A 113 -3.52 2.80 9.30
CA LEU A 113 -3.95 2.44 7.96
C LEU A 113 -4.31 0.96 7.86
N LEU A 114 -3.46 0.06 8.37
CA LEU A 114 -3.71 -1.37 8.31
C LEU A 114 -4.97 -1.77 9.08
N GLN A 115 -5.19 -1.19 10.26
CA GLN A 115 -6.40 -1.40 11.06
C GLN A 115 -7.65 -0.85 10.35
N ASN A 116 -7.61 0.36 9.82
CA ASN A 116 -8.74 0.95 9.08
C ASN A 116 -9.08 0.13 7.84
N LEU A 117 -8.08 -0.28 7.06
CA LEU A 117 -8.28 -1.11 5.88
C LEU A 117 -8.89 -2.47 6.25
N ALA A 118 -8.39 -3.13 7.30
CA ALA A 118 -8.95 -4.39 7.79
C ALA A 118 -10.42 -4.20 8.21
N TYR A 119 -10.72 -3.14 8.97
CA TYR A 119 -12.07 -2.84 9.44
C TYR A 119 -13.06 -2.54 8.31
N VAL A 120 -12.66 -1.74 7.31
CA VAL A 120 -13.55 -1.45 6.18
C VAL A 120 -13.79 -2.69 5.32
N ARG A 121 -12.81 -3.59 5.20
CA ARG A 121 -12.99 -4.85 4.47
C ARG A 121 -14.00 -5.79 5.11
N THR A 122 -14.09 -5.86 6.45
CA THR A 122 -15.10 -6.70 7.12
C THR A 122 -16.53 -6.18 6.93
N ARG A 123 -16.67 -4.88 6.63
CA ARG A 123 -17.96 -4.21 6.37
C ARG A 123 -18.43 -4.35 4.91
N CYS A 124 -17.52 -4.70 4.00
CA CYS A 124 -17.85 -4.87 2.58
C CYS A 124 -18.54 -6.22 2.36
N ARG A 125 -19.84 -6.21 2.04
CA ARG A 125 -20.68 -7.42 1.89
C ARG A 125 -20.23 -8.32 0.72
N ASP A 126 -19.58 -7.75 -0.28
CA ASP A 126 -19.05 -8.46 -1.45
C ASP A 126 -17.60 -8.91 -1.27
N ALA A 127 -17.15 -9.08 -0.02
CA ALA A 127 -15.84 -9.65 0.25
C ALA A 127 -15.80 -11.06 -0.35
N VAL A 128 -15.01 -11.24 -1.42
CA VAL A 128 -14.72 -12.56 -1.98
C VAL A 128 -14.19 -13.42 -0.83
N PRO A 129 -14.89 -14.50 -0.43
CA PRO A 129 -14.45 -15.32 0.68
C PRO A 129 -13.03 -15.83 0.39
N GLU A 130 -12.15 -15.73 1.38
CA GLU A 130 -10.83 -16.33 1.26
C GLU A 130 -11.02 -17.84 0.99
N PRO A 131 -10.37 -18.41 -0.03
CA PRO A 131 -10.42 -19.84 -0.27
C PRO A 131 -10.10 -20.62 1.01
N GLU A 132 -10.79 -21.73 1.30
CA GLU A 132 -10.50 -22.52 2.51
C GLU A 132 -9.03 -22.99 2.56
N SER A 133 -8.42 -23.20 1.39
CA SER A 133 -6.99 -23.52 1.26
C SER A 133 -6.08 -22.47 1.91
N THR A 134 -6.41 -21.19 1.80
CA THR A 134 -5.65 -20.11 2.47
C THR A 134 -5.77 -20.16 4.00
N ARG A 135 -6.89 -20.65 4.53
CA ARG A 135 -7.08 -20.78 5.99
C ARG A 135 -6.20 -21.90 6.57
N VAL A 136 -6.18 -23.05 5.93
CA VAL A 136 -5.31 -24.18 6.32
C VAL A 136 -3.83 -23.78 6.24
N LEU A 137 -3.44 -23.07 5.19
CA LEU A 137 -2.09 -22.54 5.02
C LEU A 137 -1.72 -21.56 6.15
N LYS A 138 -2.62 -20.65 6.55
CA LYS A 138 -2.37 -19.73 7.67
C LYS A 138 -2.14 -20.48 8.99
N THR A 139 -2.92 -21.53 9.25
CA THR A 139 -2.75 -22.35 10.47
C THR A 139 -1.45 -23.15 10.47
N LEU A 140 -1.13 -23.81 9.35
CA LEU A 140 0.08 -24.65 9.26
C LEU A 140 1.37 -23.82 9.21
N PHE A 141 1.33 -22.64 8.59
CA PHE A 141 2.48 -21.76 8.44
C PHE A 141 2.32 -20.48 9.29
N PHE A 142 1.80 -20.61 10.51
CA PHE A 142 1.55 -19.47 11.41
C PHE A 142 2.82 -18.61 11.63
N TRP A 143 4.01 -19.22 11.61
CA TRP A 143 5.28 -18.49 11.73
C TRP A 143 5.56 -17.53 10.57
N HIS A 144 4.92 -17.74 9.41
CA HIS A 144 4.98 -16.84 8.26
C HIS A 144 3.88 -15.78 8.30
N TYR A 145 2.66 -16.15 8.70
CA TYR A 145 1.48 -15.29 8.61
C TYR A 145 1.19 -14.45 9.87
N ASP A 146 1.46 -14.99 11.07
CA ASP A 146 1.10 -14.34 12.33
C ASP A 146 2.28 -13.59 12.96
N ILE A 147 3.51 -13.99 12.64
CA ILE A 147 4.71 -13.30 13.14
C ILE A 147 4.98 -12.06 12.28
N ALA A 148 5.07 -10.90 12.95
CA ALA A 148 5.40 -9.63 12.30
C ALA A 148 6.68 -9.72 11.46
N GLN A 149 6.68 -9.06 10.30
CA GLN A 149 7.81 -9.06 9.36
C GLN A 149 9.12 -8.63 10.03
N THR A 150 9.09 -7.60 10.88
CA THR A 150 10.27 -7.14 11.64
C THR A 150 10.84 -8.21 12.58
N ILE A 151 9.98 -9.04 13.20
CA ILE A 151 10.45 -10.12 14.08
C ILE A 151 11.09 -11.22 13.25
N ARG A 152 10.49 -11.60 12.11
CA ARG A 152 11.05 -12.59 11.18
C ARG A 152 12.42 -12.16 10.64
N GLU A 153 12.59 -10.89 10.29
CA GLU A 153 13.87 -10.33 9.85
C GLU A 153 14.94 -10.40 10.95
N ARG A 154 14.58 -10.04 12.21
CA ARG A 154 15.49 -10.18 13.35
C ARG A 154 15.89 -11.63 13.61
N LEU A 155 14.93 -12.55 13.54
CA LEU A 155 15.20 -13.99 13.69
C LEU A 155 16.11 -14.51 12.57
N PHE A 156 15.86 -14.10 11.32
CA PHE A 156 16.72 -14.44 10.19
C PHE A 156 18.16 -13.98 10.42
N LEU A 157 18.36 -12.72 10.80
CA LEU A 157 19.69 -12.17 11.09
C LEU A 157 20.36 -12.85 12.29
N PHE A 158 19.60 -13.18 13.32
CA PHE A 158 20.09 -13.91 14.49
C PHE A 158 20.62 -15.30 14.11
N PHE A 159 19.84 -16.09 13.36
CA PHE A 159 20.26 -17.43 12.94
C PHE A 159 21.40 -17.39 11.91
N LEU A 160 21.40 -16.41 11.00
CA LEU A 160 22.48 -16.20 10.04
C LEU A 160 23.79 -15.80 10.74
N GLY A 161 23.72 -14.88 11.70
CA GLY A 161 24.87 -14.47 12.51
C GLY A 161 25.42 -15.64 13.34
N GLY A 162 24.52 -16.43 13.96
CA GLY A 162 24.89 -17.65 14.66
C GLY A 162 25.57 -18.68 13.75
N PHE A 163 25.04 -18.88 12.54
CA PHE A 163 25.64 -19.78 11.53
C PHE A 163 27.08 -19.38 11.23
N TRP A 164 27.32 -18.10 10.94
CA TRP A 164 28.67 -17.60 10.64
C TRP A 164 29.61 -17.68 11.86
N LEU A 165 29.11 -17.42 13.06
CA LEU A 165 29.89 -17.56 14.30
C LEU A 165 30.32 -19.01 14.53
N VAL A 166 29.41 -19.98 14.37
CA VAL A 166 29.73 -21.40 14.50
C VAL A 166 30.67 -21.85 13.39
N ALA A 167 30.48 -21.37 12.16
CA ALA A 167 31.35 -21.68 11.03
C ALA A 167 32.77 -21.18 11.30
N PHE A 168 32.88 -19.95 11.79
CA PHE A 168 34.14 -19.34 12.23
C PHE A 168 34.81 -20.21 13.29
N VAL A 169 34.14 -20.51 14.41
CA VAL A 169 34.68 -21.37 15.47
C VAL A 169 35.09 -22.77 14.95
N GLY A 170 34.32 -23.32 14.01
CA GLY A 170 34.59 -24.60 13.35
C GLY A 170 35.88 -24.64 12.53
N LEU A 171 36.40 -23.49 12.07
CA LEU A 171 37.69 -23.40 11.40
C LEU A 171 38.85 -23.72 12.36
N TRP A 172 38.73 -23.37 13.64
CA TRP A 172 39.74 -23.65 14.67
C TRP A 172 39.47 -24.94 15.43
N TYR A 173 38.21 -25.29 15.65
CA TYR A 173 37.81 -26.45 16.43
C TYR A 173 37.03 -27.44 15.58
N GLN A 174 37.66 -28.54 15.16
CA GLN A 174 37.06 -29.55 14.28
C GLN A 174 36.16 -30.55 15.04
N ARG A 175 35.25 -30.05 15.90
CA ARG A 175 34.36 -30.90 16.70
C ARG A 175 33.12 -31.32 15.89
N PRO A 176 32.68 -32.60 15.98
CA PRO A 176 31.59 -33.12 15.14
C PRO A 176 30.22 -32.49 15.45
N TYR A 177 29.97 -32.03 16.68
CA TYR A 177 28.71 -31.38 17.04
C TYR A 177 28.53 -30.00 16.37
N LEU A 178 29.61 -29.32 15.98
CA LEU A 178 29.53 -28.04 15.28
C LEU A 178 28.92 -28.19 13.88
N ARG A 179 29.12 -29.34 13.22
CA ARG A 179 28.50 -29.62 11.91
C ARG A 179 26.97 -29.71 12.03
N TRP A 180 26.47 -30.36 13.07
CA TRP A 180 25.03 -30.43 13.34
C TRP A 180 24.44 -29.06 13.69
N ALA A 181 25.17 -28.25 14.47
CA ALA A 181 24.77 -26.88 14.77
C ALA A 181 24.69 -26.01 13.50
N LEU A 182 25.65 -26.13 12.58
CA LEU A 182 25.62 -25.45 11.28
C LEU A 182 24.41 -25.84 10.44
N CYS A 183 24.10 -27.14 10.36
CA CYS A 183 22.91 -27.61 9.64
C CYS A 183 21.62 -27.05 10.26
N GLY A 184 21.51 -27.06 11.59
CA GLY A 184 20.32 -26.53 12.29
C GLY A 184 20.14 -25.03 12.10
N LEU A 185 21.19 -24.24 12.31
CA LEU A 185 21.16 -22.78 12.13
C LEU A 185 20.92 -22.40 10.67
N GLY A 186 21.56 -23.12 9.73
CA GLY A 186 21.35 -22.92 8.29
C GLY A 186 19.92 -23.24 7.86
N LEU A 187 19.34 -24.33 8.37
CA LEU A 187 17.94 -24.67 8.11
C LEU A 187 16.98 -23.60 8.63
N LEU A 188 17.18 -23.13 9.87
CA LEU A 188 16.36 -22.07 10.46
C LEU A 188 16.48 -20.76 9.67
N ALA A 189 17.70 -20.35 9.32
CA ALA A 189 17.93 -19.18 8.46
C ALA A 189 17.25 -19.35 7.09
N MET A 190 17.31 -20.53 6.48
CA MET A 190 16.61 -20.80 5.22
C MET A 190 15.09 -20.69 5.36
N VAL A 191 14.49 -21.23 6.42
CA VAL A 191 13.04 -21.15 6.67
C VAL A 191 12.58 -19.69 6.76
N PHE A 192 13.27 -18.86 7.54
CA PHE A 192 12.92 -17.44 7.65
C PHE A 192 13.24 -16.66 6.37
N GLY A 193 14.33 -17.00 5.67
CA GLY A 193 14.68 -16.38 4.39
C GLY A 193 13.66 -16.66 3.29
N VAL A 194 13.21 -17.91 3.14
CA VAL A 194 12.14 -18.29 2.20
C VAL A 194 10.84 -17.61 2.58
N SER A 195 10.52 -17.55 3.87
CA SER A 195 9.36 -16.83 4.38
C SER A 195 9.38 -15.35 3.97
N ILE A 196 10.52 -14.65 4.11
CA ILE A 196 10.70 -13.24 3.66
C ILE A 196 10.58 -13.11 2.15
N ALA A 197 11.24 -13.98 1.37
CA ALA A 197 11.15 -13.96 -0.08
C ALA A 197 9.72 -14.17 -0.59
N LEU A 198 8.96 -15.08 0.04
CA LEU A 198 7.56 -15.32 -0.30
C LEU A 198 6.66 -14.12 0.02
N SER A 199 6.89 -13.42 1.14
CA SER A 199 6.13 -12.20 1.46
C SER A 199 6.41 -11.09 0.45
N GLU A 200 7.66 -10.87 0.08
CA GLU A 200 8.05 -9.87 -0.94
C GLU A 200 7.50 -10.23 -2.33
N TYR A 201 7.61 -11.51 -2.72
CA TYR A 201 7.07 -11.99 -3.99
C TYR A 201 5.56 -11.84 -4.07
N ASN A 202 4.84 -12.19 -3.00
CA ASN A 202 3.40 -12.03 -2.94
C ASN A 202 2.99 -10.56 -2.95
N ALA A 203 3.72 -9.67 -2.26
CA ALA A 203 3.48 -8.24 -2.31
C ALA A 203 3.66 -7.68 -3.74
N TRP A 204 4.64 -8.21 -4.49
CA TRP A 204 4.86 -7.82 -5.88
C TRP A 204 3.77 -8.35 -6.83
N ARG A 205 3.33 -9.59 -6.66
CA ARG A 205 2.33 -10.24 -7.54
C ARG A 205 0.89 -9.82 -7.26
N GLN A 206 0.53 -9.70 -5.98
CA GLN A 206 -0.81 -9.32 -5.59
C GLN A 206 -0.89 -7.80 -5.58
N ARG A 207 -1.19 -7.22 -6.74
CA ARG A 207 -1.77 -5.87 -6.82
C ARG A 207 -3.30 -6.03 -6.71
N PRO A 208 -3.90 -6.05 -5.51
CA PRO A 208 -5.34 -6.20 -5.39
C PRO A 208 -6.02 -5.05 -6.13
N GLY A 209 -6.78 -5.38 -7.17
CA GLY A 209 -7.65 -4.45 -7.87
C GLY A 209 -8.89 -4.20 -7.03
N VAL A 210 -9.32 -2.94 -6.96
CA VAL A 210 -10.63 -2.58 -6.40
C VAL A 210 -11.50 -2.17 -7.58
N ILE A 211 -12.56 -2.93 -7.84
CA ILE A 211 -13.55 -2.56 -8.84
C ILE A 211 -14.52 -1.61 -8.13
N VAL A 212 -14.54 -0.35 -8.56
CA VAL A 212 -15.49 0.64 -8.08
C VAL A 212 -16.61 0.71 -9.13
N SER A 213 -17.84 0.31 -8.78
CA SER A 213 -18.98 0.62 -9.65
C SER A 213 -19.29 2.11 -9.54
N SER A 214 -19.33 2.77 -10.70
CA SER A 214 -19.65 4.19 -10.85
C SER A 214 -21.13 4.47 -10.77
#